data_AF-A0A9N7JK70-F1
#
_entry.id   AF-A0A9N7JK70-F1
#
_cell.length_a   1.000
_cell.length_b   1.000
_cell.length_c   1.000
_cell.angle_alpha   90.00
_cell.angle_beta   90.00
_cell.angle_gamma   90.00
#
_symmetry.space_group_name_H-M   'P 1'
#
loop_
_entity.id
_entity.type
_entity.pdbx_description
1 polymer ?
#
loop_
_entity_poly.entity_id
_entity_poly.type
_entity_poly.pdbx_seq_one_letter_code
_entity_poly.pdbx_strand_id
1 'polypeptide(L)'
;MEHLPQIANQVKNGGKVEKIVESIKASKGAAEAIANAKYTRTLLQSMRGFMDDVASVVAKQGITIEKFTELRLKPLEKLTESEKSIMKVIRESISMPDNTTIMQKVIPKGDIAKYIDGTYTQVGGYVTKAQDVKQLKNYNNIYQSLRLDYPGTVYNQATDDVLGVIRFKTPQASNIKIPYGKEMGGSVTDSFPFTGNGFTSATNGQTIPEFTCNSRLNLYDGAELYEVGKDGREVLRAIFDDEIGKFVSIIK
;
A
#
# COMPACT_ATOMS: atom_id res chain seq x y z
N MET A 1 34.30 12.95 17.95
CA MET A 1 34.43 12.91 19.43
C MET A 1 33.12 12.57 20.15
N GLU A 2 31.93 12.76 19.55
CA GLU A 2 30.63 12.54 20.22
C GLU A 2 30.33 11.12 20.73
N HIS A 3 30.93 10.06 20.16
CA HIS A 3 30.62 8.68 20.54
C HIS A 3 31.54 8.07 21.60
N LEU A 4 32.62 8.77 21.99
CA LEU A 4 33.59 8.28 22.98
C LEU A 4 32.97 7.89 24.33
N PRO A 5 31.99 8.64 24.90
CA PRO A 5 31.36 8.27 26.17
C PRO A 5 30.53 6.99 26.08
N GLN A 6 29.83 6.76 24.96
CA GLN A 6 29.00 5.57 24.73
C GLN A 6 29.88 4.32 24.53
N ILE A 7 30.97 4.47 23.77
CA ILE A 7 31.96 3.41 23.55
C ILE A 7 32.60 3.02 24.90
N ALA A 8 33.01 4.00 25.70
CA ALA A 8 33.64 3.75 27.00
C ALA A 8 32.72 2.99 27.99
N ASN A 9 31.41 3.28 28.00
CA ASN A 9 30.45 2.58 28.86
C ASN A 9 30.17 1.13 28.43
N GLN A 10 30.09 0.84 27.13
CA GLN A 10 29.86 -0.53 26.66
C GLN A 10 31.11 -1.42 26.70
N VAL A 11 32.30 -0.84 26.55
CA VAL A 11 33.57 -1.55 26.76
C VAL A 11 33.74 -1.97 28.22
N LYS A 12 33.34 -1.12 29.18
CA LYS A 12 33.29 -1.48 30.62
C LYS A 12 32.37 -2.67 30.92
N ASN A 13 31.40 -2.95 30.03
CA ASN A 13 30.46 -4.08 30.14
C ASN A 13 30.86 -5.29 29.28
N GLY A 14 32.12 -5.37 28.81
CA GLY A 14 32.64 -6.56 28.12
C GLY A 14 32.41 -6.61 26.61
N GLY A 15 31.92 -5.53 25.98
CA GLY A 15 31.74 -5.46 24.53
C GLY A 15 33.06 -5.28 23.75
N LYS A 16 33.23 -6.00 22.63
CA LYS A 16 34.34 -5.77 21.69
C LYS A 16 34.14 -4.44 20.95
N VAL A 17 35.15 -3.56 20.97
CA VAL A 17 35.11 -2.20 20.39
C VAL A 17 34.62 -2.16 18.94
N GLU A 18 35.07 -3.10 18.10
CA GLU A 18 34.65 -3.17 16.68
C GLU A 18 33.13 -3.37 16.52
N LYS A 19 32.54 -4.30 17.28
CA LYS A 19 31.09 -4.55 17.26
C LYS A 19 30.29 -3.33 17.75
N ILE A 20 30.84 -2.60 18.72
CA ILE A 20 30.22 -1.37 19.25
C ILE A 20 30.21 -0.28 18.16
N VAL A 21 31.33 -0.09 17.46
CA VAL A 21 31.45 0.90 16.38
C VAL A 21 30.51 0.57 15.21
N GLU A 22 30.40 -0.69 14.81
CA GLU A 22 29.46 -1.13 13.77
C GLU A 22 28.00 -0.89 14.17
N SER A 23 27.62 -1.21 15.41
CA SER A 23 26.27 -0.96 15.93
C SER A 23 25.92 0.53 15.91
N ILE A 24 26.82 1.40 16.36
CA ILE A 24 26.61 2.86 16.36
C ILE A 24 26.43 3.40 14.93
N LYS A 25 27.27 2.96 13.97
CA LYS A 25 27.15 3.35 12.56
C LYS A 25 25.80 2.90 11.97
N ALA A 26 25.38 1.67 12.23
CA ALA A 26 24.10 1.15 11.78
C ALA A 26 22.92 1.94 12.36
N SER A 27 22.94 2.24 13.67
CA SER A 27 21.89 3.05 14.30
C SER A 27 21.83 4.48 13.76
N LYS A 28 22.96 5.10 13.45
CA LYS A 28 23.01 6.43 12.83
C LYS A 28 22.42 6.42 11.42
N GLY A 29 22.80 5.44 10.60
CA GLY A 29 22.24 5.26 9.26
C GLY A 29 20.73 4.99 9.27
N ALA A 30 20.26 4.17 10.23
CA ALA A 30 18.83 3.93 10.44
C ALA A 30 18.07 5.21 10.78
N ALA A 31 18.60 6.02 11.72
CA ALA A 31 17.97 7.28 12.12
C ALA A 31 17.92 8.30 10.97
N GLU A 32 18.99 8.39 10.18
CA GLU A 32 19.04 9.24 8.99
C GLU A 32 18.05 8.79 7.91
N ALA A 33 17.97 7.49 7.62
CA ALA A 33 17.00 6.94 6.69
C ALA A 33 15.55 7.20 7.13
N ILE A 34 15.25 7.08 8.44
CA ILE A 34 13.94 7.40 9.00
C ILE A 34 13.64 8.91 8.88
N ALA A 35 14.61 9.76 9.15
CA ALA A 35 14.46 11.21 9.02
C ALA A 35 14.21 11.64 7.56
N ASN A 36 14.80 10.92 6.61
CA ASN A 36 14.67 11.17 5.17
C ASN A 36 13.54 10.39 4.49
N ALA A 37 12.69 9.71 5.27
CA ALA A 37 11.56 8.96 4.72
C ALA A 37 10.64 9.88 3.90
N LYS A 38 10.43 9.52 2.63
CA LYS A 38 9.72 10.31 1.62
C LYS A 38 8.21 10.08 1.68
N TYR A 39 7.74 8.88 2.02
CA TYR A 39 6.32 8.51 1.94
C TYR A 39 5.70 8.24 3.31
N THR A 40 5.97 9.13 4.26
CA THR A 40 5.45 9.05 5.63
C THR A 40 3.94 9.21 5.69
N ARG A 41 3.30 8.69 6.76
CA ARG A 41 1.89 8.97 7.05
C ARG A 41 1.58 10.45 7.11
N THR A 42 2.46 11.27 7.70
CA THR A 42 2.25 12.72 7.80
C THR A 42 2.08 13.35 6.43
N LEU A 43 2.95 12.99 5.47
CA LEU A 43 2.80 13.43 4.08
C LEU A 43 1.46 12.96 3.51
N LEU A 44 1.14 11.67 3.60
CA LEU A 44 -0.09 11.12 3.02
C LEU A 44 -1.36 11.75 3.63
N GLN A 45 -1.36 12.09 4.91
CA GLN A 45 -2.47 12.77 5.57
C GLN A 45 -2.74 14.17 5.01
N SER A 46 -1.70 14.86 4.52
CA SER A 46 -1.84 16.17 3.88
C SER A 46 -2.41 16.09 2.46
N MET A 47 -2.33 14.92 1.82
CA MET A 47 -2.85 14.70 0.46
C MET A 47 -4.35 14.44 0.50
N ARG A 48 -5.10 15.00 -0.45
CA ARG A 48 -6.54 14.74 -0.59
C ARG A 48 -6.76 13.38 -1.28
N GLY A 49 -7.51 12.48 -0.65
CA GLY A 49 -7.82 11.14 -1.16
C GLY A 49 -9.30 10.98 -1.47
N PHE A 50 -9.68 9.90 -2.15
CA PHE A 50 -11.08 9.71 -2.58
C PHE A 50 -12.10 9.72 -1.44
N MET A 51 -11.76 9.19 -0.27
CA MET A 51 -12.64 9.22 0.90
C MET A 51 -12.99 10.65 1.37
N ASP A 52 -12.16 11.65 1.07
CA ASP A 52 -12.45 13.05 1.36
C ASP A 52 -13.54 13.61 0.41
N ASP A 53 -13.72 12.97 -0.76
CA ASP A 53 -14.47 13.51 -1.89
C ASP A 53 -15.74 12.70 -2.21
N VAL A 54 -15.80 11.45 -1.73
CA VAL A 54 -16.79 10.45 -2.14
C VAL A 54 -18.22 10.97 -2.04
N ALA A 55 -18.60 11.65 -0.95
CA ALA A 55 -19.94 12.21 -0.79
C ALA A 55 -20.30 13.22 -1.89
N SER A 56 -19.36 14.12 -2.22
CA SER A 56 -19.56 15.12 -3.26
C SER A 56 -19.59 14.53 -4.67
N VAL A 57 -18.74 13.53 -4.94
CA VAL A 57 -18.68 12.84 -6.24
C VAL A 57 -19.96 12.05 -6.49
N VAL A 58 -20.43 11.32 -5.49
CA VAL A 58 -21.65 10.51 -5.55
C VAL A 58 -22.89 11.41 -5.68
N ALA A 59 -22.97 12.50 -4.90
CA ALA A 59 -24.08 13.45 -4.98
C ALA A 59 -24.21 14.12 -6.37
N LYS A 60 -23.09 14.37 -7.07
CA LYS A 60 -23.11 14.89 -8.45
C LYS A 60 -23.79 13.95 -9.45
N GLN A 61 -23.88 12.66 -9.14
CA GLN A 61 -24.62 11.68 -9.95
C GLN A 61 -26.08 11.52 -9.51
N GLY A 62 -26.56 12.34 -8.57
CA GLY A 62 -27.95 12.31 -8.11
C GLY A 62 -28.30 11.10 -7.23
N ILE A 63 -27.31 10.43 -6.64
CA ILE A 63 -27.51 9.29 -5.73
C ILE A 63 -26.89 9.56 -4.35
N THR A 64 -27.31 8.78 -3.35
CA THR A 64 -26.76 8.86 -1.99
C THR A 64 -25.55 7.94 -1.80
N ILE A 65 -24.79 8.13 -0.72
CA ILE A 65 -23.69 7.21 -0.35
C ILE A 65 -24.21 5.79 -0.08
N GLU A 66 -25.40 5.66 0.50
CA GLU A 66 -26.04 4.37 0.77
C GLU A 66 -26.36 3.66 -0.55
N LYS A 67 -26.96 4.37 -1.52
CA LYS A 67 -27.24 3.79 -2.83
C LYS A 67 -25.95 3.43 -3.55
N PHE A 68 -24.93 4.29 -3.51
CA PHE A 68 -23.64 3.98 -4.10
C PHE A 68 -22.99 2.73 -3.46
N THR A 69 -23.10 2.57 -2.14
CA THR A 69 -22.60 1.39 -1.42
C THR A 69 -23.35 0.12 -1.83
N GLU A 70 -24.67 0.20 -1.97
CA GLU A 70 -25.49 -0.88 -2.51
C GLU A 70 -25.02 -1.27 -3.92
N LEU A 71 -24.86 -0.30 -4.82
CA LEU A 71 -24.41 -0.54 -6.21
C LEU A 71 -23.00 -1.14 -6.27
N ARG A 72 -22.07 -0.66 -5.43
CA ARG A 72 -20.69 -1.17 -5.37
C ARG A 72 -20.62 -2.64 -4.98
N LEU A 73 -21.56 -3.11 -4.15
CA LEU A 73 -21.59 -4.49 -3.63
C LEU A 73 -22.54 -5.41 -4.41
N LYS A 74 -23.38 -4.85 -5.28
CA LYS A 74 -24.29 -5.62 -6.14
C LYS A 74 -23.49 -6.37 -7.22
N PRO A 75 -23.75 -7.68 -7.44
CA PRO A 75 -23.15 -8.42 -8.56
C PRO A 75 -23.39 -7.69 -9.89
N LEU A 76 -22.37 -7.64 -10.76
CA LEU A 76 -22.41 -6.81 -11.95
C LEU A 76 -23.54 -7.20 -12.91
N GLU A 77 -23.86 -8.48 -12.98
CA GLU A 77 -24.92 -9.05 -13.83
C GLU A 77 -26.32 -8.60 -13.37
N LYS A 78 -26.43 -8.07 -12.15
CA LYS A 78 -27.66 -7.54 -11.57
C LYS A 78 -27.75 -6.01 -11.63
N LEU A 79 -26.70 -5.33 -12.09
CA LEU A 79 -26.74 -3.89 -12.33
C LEU A 79 -27.46 -3.61 -13.64
N THR A 80 -28.35 -2.62 -13.64
CA THR A 80 -28.90 -2.07 -14.88
C THR A 80 -27.82 -1.27 -15.63
N GLU A 81 -27.98 -1.05 -16.93
CA GLU A 81 -27.03 -0.26 -17.73
C GLU A 81 -26.88 1.18 -17.20
N SER A 82 -27.94 1.78 -16.65
CA SER A 82 -27.88 3.09 -15.99
C SER A 82 -27.05 3.04 -14.69
N GLU A 83 -27.26 2.01 -13.85
CA GLU A 83 -26.46 1.81 -12.63
C GLU A 83 -24.97 1.57 -12.96
N LYS A 84 -24.67 0.78 -14.00
CA LYS A 84 -23.30 0.56 -14.50
C LYS A 84 -22.67 1.87 -14.97
N SER A 85 -23.42 2.68 -15.73
CA SER A 85 -22.97 4.00 -16.20
C SER A 85 -22.63 4.93 -15.05
N ILE A 86 -23.50 5.04 -14.03
CA ILE A 86 -23.25 5.84 -12.82
C ILE A 86 -21.98 5.37 -12.11
N MET A 87 -21.84 4.06 -11.90
CA MET A 87 -20.64 3.48 -11.25
C MET A 87 -19.36 3.82 -12.02
N LYS A 88 -19.42 3.74 -13.37
CA LYS A 88 -18.29 4.07 -14.24
C LYS A 88 -17.94 5.55 -14.18
N VAL A 89 -18.92 6.45 -14.25
CA VAL A 89 -18.69 7.89 -14.12
C VAL A 89 -18.04 8.23 -12.77
N ILE A 90 -18.52 7.64 -11.67
CA ILE A 90 -17.93 7.84 -10.34
C ILE A 90 -16.49 7.32 -10.33
N ARG A 91 -16.24 6.11 -10.85
CA ARG A 91 -14.90 5.50 -10.85
C ARG A 91 -13.91 6.28 -11.72
N GLU A 92 -14.35 6.80 -12.85
CA GLU A 92 -13.53 7.53 -13.82
C GLU A 92 -13.33 9.00 -13.45
N SER A 93 -14.13 9.53 -12.52
CA SER A 93 -13.86 10.83 -11.89
C SER A 93 -12.56 10.85 -11.05
N ILE A 94 -12.07 9.66 -10.68
CA ILE A 94 -10.82 9.48 -9.94
C ILE A 94 -9.68 9.38 -10.94
N SER A 95 -8.74 10.33 -10.86
CA SER A 95 -7.58 10.36 -11.75
C SER A 95 -6.80 9.04 -11.78
N MET A 96 -6.44 8.62 -12.99
CA MET A 96 -5.46 7.54 -13.18
C MET A 96 -4.11 7.95 -12.60
N PRO A 97 -3.35 7.00 -12.00
CA PRO A 97 -2.00 7.30 -11.56
C PRO A 97 -1.06 7.55 -12.74
N ASP A 98 -0.11 8.45 -12.54
CA ASP A 98 1.02 8.70 -13.42
C ASP A 98 2.34 8.31 -12.75
N ASN A 99 3.48 8.60 -13.40
CA ASN A 99 4.81 8.26 -12.88
C ASN A 99 5.20 9.07 -11.62
N THR A 100 4.46 10.13 -11.28
CA THR A 100 4.69 10.95 -10.09
C THR A 100 3.81 10.54 -8.91
N THR A 101 2.77 9.73 -9.18
CA THR A 101 1.78 9.30 -8.19
C THR A 101 2.37 8.30 -7.20
N ILE A 102 2.20 8.56 -5.90
CA ILE A 102 2.61 7.62 -4.85
C ILE A 102 1.59 6.48 -4.81
N MET A 103 2.02 5.30 -5.24
CA MET A 103 1.28 4.05 -5.19
C MET A 103 1.58 3.27 -3.91
N GLN A 104 0.70 2.36 -3.55
CA GLN A 104 0.83 1.47 -2.41
C GLN A 104 0.47 0.02 -2.78
N LYS A 105 1.35 -0.91 -2.41
CA LYS A 105 1.13 -2.35 -2.45
C LYS A 105 1.17 -2.92 -1.04
N VAL A 106 0.14 -3.66 -0.65
CA VAL A 106 0.17 -4.46 0.58
C VAL A 106 0.69 -5.85 0.26
N ILE A 107 1.60 -6.36 1.10
CA ILE A 107 2.24 -7.67 0.96
C ILE A 107 2.09 -8.49 2.25
N PRO A 108 2.05 -9.83 2.17
CA PRO A 108 2.05 -10.70 3.35
C PRO A 108 3.32 -10.54 4.17
N LYS A 109 3.25 -10.82 5.47
CA LYS A 109 4.43 -10.81 6.37
C LYS A 109 5.58 -11.64 5.82
N GLY A 110 5.28 -12.83 5.31
CA GLY A 110 6.29 -13.76 4.76
C GLY A 110 7.02 -13.24 3.52
N ASP A 111 6.49 -12.24 2.82
CA ASP A 111 7.12 -11.66 1.63
C ASP A 111 8.07 -10.50 1.96
N ILE A 112 8.00 -9.91 3.16
CA ILE A 112 8.87 -8.81 3.59
C ILE A 112 10.35 -9.20 3.46
N ALA A 113 10.72 -10.38 3.96
CA ALA A 113 12.09 -10.89 3.89
C ALA A 113 12.55 -11.08 2.44
N LYS A 114 11.66 -11.55 1.55
CA LYS A 114 11.95 -11.77 0.12
C LYS A 114 12.22 -10.47 -0.64
N TYR A 115 11.59 -9.36 -0.23
CA TYR A 115 11.93 -8.05 -0.81
C TYR A 115 13.30 -7.55 -0.33
N ILE A 116 13.62 -7.78 0.95
CA ILE A 116 14.89 -7.35 1.56
C ILE A 116 16.08 -8.18 1.05
N ASP A 117 15.91 -9.50 0.90
CA ASP A 117 16.98 -10.36 0.40
C ASP A 117 17.22 -10.20 -1.11
N GLY A 118 16.25 -9.65 -1.84
CA GLY A 118 16.30 -9.40 -3.28
C GLY A 118 15.63 -10.48 -4.15
N THR A 119 14.99 -11.47 -3.54
CA THR A 119 14.15 -12.45 -4.24
C THR A 119 13.02 -11.75 -4.99
N TYR A 120 12.43 -10.70 -4.40
CA TYR A 120 11.45 -9.83 -5.03
C TYR A 120 11.97 -8.39 -5.13
N THR A 121 11.93 -7.84 -6.34
CA THR A 121 12.43 -6.47 -6.62
C THR A 121 11.39 -5.58 -7.31
N GLN A 122 10.25 -6.17 -7.69
CA GLN A 122 9.17 -5.52 -8.42
C GLN A 122 7.82 -5.76 -7.73
N VAL A 123 6.87 -4.86 -7.94
CA VAL A 123 5.50 -4.96 -7.41
C VAL A 123 4.51 -5.33 -8.52
N GLY A 124 3.34 -5.88 -8.17
CA GLY A 124 2.32 -6.20 -9.16
C GLY A 124 0.99 -6.64 -8.56
N GLY A 125 0.06 -7.08 -9.42
CA GLY A 125 -1.32 -7.37 -9.03
C GLY A 125 -2.06 -6.11 -8.59
N TYR A 126 -2.95 -6.24 -7.61
CA TYR A 126 -3.75 -5.13 -7.10
C TYR A 126 -2.91 -4.12 -6.27
N VAL A 127 -3.14 -2.83 -6.54
CA VAL A 127 -2.46 -1.68 -5.92
C VAL A 127 -3.45 -0.51 -5.75
N THR A 128 -3.11 0.43 -4.88
CA THR A 128 -3.91 1.64 -4.60
C THR A 128 -3.05 2.89 -4.71
N LYS A 129 -3.63 4.06 -4.97
CA LYS A 129 -2.92 5.33 -4.71
C LYS A 129 -2.81 5.48 -3.19
N ALA A 130 -1.62 5.78 -2.67
CA ALA A 130 -1.38 5.82 -1.23
C ALA A 130 -2.28 6.84 -0.50
N GLN A 131 -2.61 7.96 -1.16
CA GLN A 131 -3.52 8.97 -0.62
C GLN A 131 -4.96 8.47 -0.44
N ASP A 132 -5.44 7.52 -1.26
CA ASP A 132 -6.82 7.02 -1.21
C ASP A 132 -7.04 6.02 -0.06
N VAL A 133 -5.95 5.60 0.58
CA VAL A 133 -5.92 4.63 1.68
C VAL A 133 -5.24 5.21 2.93
N LYS A 134 -4.97 6.52 2.97
CA LYS A 134 -4.22 7.20 4.05
C LYS A 134 -4.83 6.98 5.44
N GLN A 135 -6.15 6.79 5.53
CA GLN A 135 -6.91 6.55 6.75
C GLN A 135 -6.76 5.13 7.32
N LEU A 136 -6.21 4.19 6.54
CA LEU A 136 -6.05 2.79 6.95
C LEU A 136 -4.76 2.62 7.77
N LYS A 137 -4.87 2.74 9.10
CA LYS A 137 -3.70 2.86 9.99
C LYS A 137 -3.18 1.56 10.59
N ASN A 138 -3.96 0.48 10.58
CA ASN A 138 -3.58 -0.77 11.24
C ASN A 138 -3.89 -1.98 10.37
N TYR A 139 -3.29 -3.12 10.72
CA TYR A 139 -3.45 -4.39 10.02
C TYR A 139 -4.91 -4.70 9.68
N ASN A 140 -5.79 -4.71 10.69
CA ASN A 140 -7.17 -5.16 10.54
C ASN A 140 -7.96 -4.26 9.58
N ASN A 141 -7.78 -2.95 9.72
CA ASN A 141 -8.44 -1.99 8.85
C ASN A 141 -7.93 -2.11 7.40
N ILE A 142 -6.63 -2.30 7.20
CA ILE A 142 -6.05 -2.54 5.87
C ILE A 142 -6.61 -3.84 5.26
N TYR A 143 -6.56 -4.95 6.01
CA TYR A 143 -7.04 -6.26 5.58
C TYR A 143 -8.50 -6.22 5.12
N GLN A 144 -9.38 -5.64 5.94
CA GLN A 144 -10.82 -5.57 5.66
C GLN A 144 -11.16 -4.60 4.53
N SER A 145 -10.47 -3.45 4.46
CA SER A 145 -10.78 -2.40 3.47
C SER A 145 -10.25 -2.72 2.08
N LEU A 146 -9.11 -3.42 2.02
CA LEU A 146 -8.51 -3.87 0.77
C LEU A 146 -8.92 -5.29 0.37
N ARG A 147 -9.78 -5.93 1.18
CA ARG A 147 -10.29 -7.28 0.94
C ARG A 147 -9.19 -8.27 0.61
N LEU A 148 -8.20 -8.38 1.50
CA LEU A 148 -7.05 -9.28 1.35
C LEU A 148 -7.41 -10.77 1.54
N ASP A 149 -8.71 -11.08 1.59
CA ASP A 149 -9.32 -12.39 1.80
C ASP A 149 -9.69 -13.12 0.48
N TYR A 150 -8.99 -12.84 -0.62
CA TYR A 150 -9.15 -13.58 -1.88
C TYR A 150 -8.95 -15.09 -1.70
N PRO A 151 -9.59 -15.95 -2.54
CA PRO A 151 -9.35 -17.38 -2.53
C PRO A 151 -7.85 -17.71 -2.66
N GLY A 152 -7.33 -18.54 -1.76
CA GLY A 152 -5.90 -18.87 -1.69
C GLY A 152 -5.03 -17.80 -1.02
N THR A 153 -5.63 -16.82 -0.35
CA THR A 153 -4.89 -15.82 0.42
C THR A 153 -3.96 -16.45 1.45
N VAL A 154 -2.75 -15.90 1.55
CA VAL A 154 -1.75 -16.27 2.55
C VAL A 154 -1.78 -15.33 3.76
N TYR A 155 -2.60 -14.27 3.73
CA TYR A 155 -2.80 -13.38 4.85
C TYR A 155 -3.71 -14.03 5.88
N ASN A 156 -3.28 -14.05 7.15
CA ASN A 156 -4.08 -14.60 8.24
C ASN A 156 -4.39 -13.54 9.27
N GLN A 157 -5.59 -12.95 9.20
CA GLN A 157 -6.00 -11.88 10.13
C GLN A 157 -5.97 -12.30 11.61
N ALA A 158 -6.20 -13.58 11.91
CA ALA A 158 -6.19 -14.07 13.29
C ALA A 158 -4.75 -14.09 13.85
N THR A 159 -3.80 -14.64 13.10
CA THR A 159 -2.45 -14.96 13.62
C THR A 159 -1.36 -13.97 13.22
N ASP A 160 -1.48 -13.30 12.07
CA ASP A 160 -0.46 -12.34 11.62
C ASP A 160 -0.48 -11.10 12.51
N ASP A 161 0.69 -10.71 13.03
CA ASP A 161 0.91 -9.53 13.88
C ASP A 161 1.14 -8.25 13.06
N VAL A 162 1.71 -8.39 11.86
CA VAL A 162 2.02 -7.32 10.92
C VAL A 162 1.74 -7.74 9.48
N LEU A 163 1.58 -6.74 8.61
CA LEU A 163 1.67 -6.89 7.16
C LEU A 163 2.72 -5.91 6.61
N GLY A 164 3.18 -6.16 5.39
CA GLY A 164 4.09 -5.25 4.68
C GLY A 164 3.32 -4.26 3.81
N VAL A 165 3.81 -3.03 3.74
CA VAL A 165 3.27 -1.98 2.88
C VAL A 165 4.42 -1.35 2.10
N ILE A 166 4.43 -1.53 0.78
CA ILE A 166 5.38 -0.89 -0.12
C ILE A 166 4.74 0.39 -0.68
N ARG A 167 5.34 1.54 -0.42
CA ARG A 167 4.97 2.83 -1.02
C ARG A 167 6.00 3.19 -2.09
N PHE A 168 5.55 3.45 -3.30
CA PHE A 168 6.43 3.55 -4.46
C PHE A 168 5.89 4.49 -5.53
N LYS A 169 6.79 4.93 -6.41
CA LYS A 169 6.48 5.49 -7.73
C LYS A 169 7.09 4.57 -8.78
N THR A 170 6.61 4.64 -10.03
CA THR A 170 7.06 3.75 -11.10
C THR A 170 7.18 4.45 -12.45
N PRO A 171 8.18 4.12 -13.28
CA PRO A 171 8.24 4.59 -14.67
C PRO A 171 7.16 3.95 -15.55
N GLN A 172 6.50 2.88 -15.08
CA GLN A 172 5.54 2.08 -15.85
C GLN A 172 4.09 2.36 -15.43
N ALA A 173 3.74 3.62 -15.11
CA ALA A 173 2.38 3.96 -14.68
C ALA A 173 1.30 3.60 -15.73
N SER A 174 1.65 3.60 -17.01
CA SER A 174 0.77 3.17 -18.11
C SER A 174 0.31 1.70 -18.02
N ASN A 175 1.04 0.87 -17.26
CA ASN A 175 0.71 -0.54 -16.98
C ASN A 175 -0.30 -0.72 -15.84
N ILE A 176 -0.68 0.36 -15.16
CA ILE A 176 -1.70 0.37 -14.12
C ILE A 176 -3.07 0.65 -14.77
N LYS A 177 -4.07 -0.19 -14.47
CA LYS A 177 -5.42 -0.15 -15.04
C LYS A 177 -6.49 -0.21 -13.96
N ILE A 178 -7.67 0.29 -14.28
CA ILE A 178 -8.88 0.03 -13.49
C ILE A 178 -9.30 -1.43 -13.77
N PRO A 179 -9.47 -2.27 -12.74
CA PRO A 179 -9.79 -3.68 -12.94
C PRO A 179 -11.29 -3.86 -13.20
N TYR A 180 -11.76 -3.44 -14.38
CA TYR A 180 -13.15 -3.65 -14.78
C TYR A 180 -13.39 -5.13 -15.13
N GLY A 181 -14.51 -5.65 -14.65
CA GLY A 181 -15.05 -6.94 -15.06
C GLY A 181 -15.70 -6.87 -16.45
N LYS A 182 -16.01 -8.03 -17.04
CA LYS A 182 -16.63 -8.14 -18.37
C LYS A 182 -17.90 -7.30 -18.52
N GLU A 183 -18.78 -7.35 -17.52
CA GLU A 183 -20.03 -6.60 -17.48
C GLU A 183 -19.85 -5.07 -17.42
N MET A 184 -18.65 -4.60 -17.07
CA MET A 184 -18.27 -3.18 -17.04
C MET A 184 -17.38 -2.79 -18.25
N GLY A 185 -17.24 -3.67 -19.24
CA GLY A 185 -16.44 -3.47 -20.45
C GLY A 185 -14.94 -3.74 -20.27
N GLY A 186 -14.55 -4.43 -19.20
CA GLY A 186 -13.17 -4.88 -18.98
C GLY A 186 -12.96 -6.36 -19.29
N SER A 187 -11.81 -6.89 -18.91
CA SER A 187 -11.40 -8.28 -19.18
C SER A 187 -11.12 -9.11 -17.92
N VAL A 188 -11.16 -8.51 -16.74
CA VAL A 188 -10.81 -9.18 -15.49
C VAL A 188 -11.96 -10.12 -15.05
N THR A 189 -11.62 -11.34 -14.63
CA THR A 189 -12.59 -12.38 -14.25
C THR A 189 -12.28 -13.02 -12.91
N ASP A 190 -11.65 -12.27 -12.00
CA ASP A 190 -11.28 -12.77 -10.69
C ASP A 190 -12.53 -13.13 -9.86
N SER A 191 -12.38 -14.04 -8.90
CA SER A 191 -13.45 -14.41 -7.99
C SER A 191 -13.68 -13.35 -6.91
N PHE A 192 -14.84 -13.42 -6.24
CA PHE A 192 -15.10 -12.66 -5.02
C PHE A 192 -13.91 -12.80 -4.05
N PRO A 193 -13.41 -11.70 -3.44
CA PRO A 193 -14.03 -10.40 -3.22
C PRO A 193 -13.93 -9.37 -4.35
N PHE A 194 -13.42 -9.75 -5.52
CA PHE A 194 -13.43 -8.87 -6.69
C PHE A 194 -14.84 -8.38 -7.04
N THR A 195 -14.99 -7.08 -7.28
CA THR A 195 -16.26 -6.45 -7.68
C THR A 195 -16.39 -6.24 -9.18
N GLY A 196 -15.26 -6.10 -9.89
CA GLY A 196 -15.21 -5.69 -11.28
C GLY A 196 -15.75 -4.30 -11.61
N ASN A 197 -16.06 -3.45 -10.62
CA ASN A 197 -16.47 -2.05 -10.83
C ASN A 197 -15.35 -1.05 -10.51
N GLY A 198 -14.14 -1.52 -10.20
CA GLY A 198 -12.98 -0.68 -9.90
C GLY A 198 -12.89 -0.19 -8.46
N PHE A 199 -13.76 -0.65 -7.57
CA PHE A 199 -13.67 -0.45 -6.12
C PHE A 199 -13.60 -1.77 -5.36
N THR A 200 -12.96 -1.79 -4.20
CA THR A 200 -12.98 -3.00 -3.35
C THR A 200 -14.41 -3.28 -2.85
N SER A 201 -14.70 -4.51 -2.43
CA SER A 201 -15.98 -4.90 -1.83
C SER A 201 -16.00 -4.72 -0.30
N ALA A 202 -15.26 -3.75 0.23
CA ALA A 202 -15.22 -3.46 1.66
C ALA A 202 -16.60 -3.07 2.22
N THR A 203 -16.94 -3.56 3.41
CA THR A 203 -18.23 -3.31 4.09
C THR A 203 -18.05 -2.57 5.43
N ASN A 204 -16.82 -2.24 5.81
CA ASN A 204 -16.46 -1.53 7.04
C ASN A 204 -16.53 0.01 6.90
N GLY A 205 -17.44 0.51 6.05
CA GLY A 205 -17.61 1.94 5.76
C GLY A 205 -16.52 2.55 4.87
N GLN A 206 -15.53 1.78 4.42
CA GLN A 206 -14.51 2.25 3.49
C GLN A 206 -14.95 2.06 2.04
N THR A 207 -14.63 3.05 1.21
CA THR A 207 -14.76 2.98 -0.25
C THR A 207 -13.39 3.19 -0.86
N ILE A 208 -12.75 2.11 -1.30
CA ILE A 208 -11.39 2.16 -1.82
C ILE A 208 -11.40 1.97 -3.34
N PRO A 209 -10.93 2.97 -4.11
CA PRO A 209 -10.64 2.79 -5.53
C PRO A 209 -9.45 1.85 -5.68
N GLU A 210 -9.61 0.81 -6.49
CA GLU A 210 -8.57 -0.16 -6.71
C GLU A 210 -8.04 -0.09 -8.15
N PHE A 211 -6.76 -0.42 -8.30
CA PHE A 211 -6.08 -0.57 -9.58
C PHE A 211 -5.41 -1.94 -9.65
N THR A 212 -5.14 -2.42 -10.85
CA THR A 212 -4.34 -3.63 -11.10
C THR A 212 -3.19 -3.33 -12.04
N CYS A 213 -2.10 -4.08 -11.90
CA CYS A 213 -0.93 -3.99 -12.76
C CYS A 213 -1.00 -5.10 -13.82
N ASN A 214 -0.92 -4.75 -15.11
CA ASN A 214 -0.89 -5.73 -16.20
C ASN A 214 0.44 -6.52 -16.31
N SER A 215 1.43 -6.14 -15.50
CA SER A 215 2.79 -6.67 -15.47
C SER A 215 3.39 -6.41 -14.08
N ARG A 216 4.57 -6.95 -13.82
CA ARG A 216 5.40 -6.51 -12.69
C ARG A 216 5.99 -5.14 -13.01
N LEU A 217 5.93 -4.24 -12.04
CA LEU A 217 6.35 -2.85 -12.18
C LEU A 217 7.69 -2.64 -11.49
N ASN A 218 8.61 -2.01 -12.22
CA ASN A 218 9.85 -1.46 -11.67
C ASN A 218 9.53 -0.31 -10.72
N LEU A 219 10.39 -0.16 -9.72
CA LEU A 219 10.29 0.88 -8.72
C LEU A 219 11.32 1.96 -9.03
N TYR A 220 10.99 3.23 -8.80
CA TYR A 220 12.01 4.26 -8.70
C TYR A 220 12.81 4.09 -7.40
N ASP A 221 14.04 4.59 -7.41
CA ASP A 221 14.87 4.74 -6.21
C ASP A 221 14.11 5.41 -5.06
N GLY A 222 14.36 4.93 -3.84
CA GLY A 222 13.72 5.43 -2.64
C GLY A 222 12.28 4.97 -2.44
N ALA A 223 11.83 3.90 -3.11
CA ALA A 223 10.60 3.20 -2.71
C ALA A 223 10.77 2.63 -1.30
N GLU A 224 9.70 2.62 -0.51
CA GLU A 224 9.79 2.35 0.93
C GLU A 224 8.94 1.16 1.33
N LEU A 225 9.54 0.23 2.07
CA LEU A 225 8.86 -0.93 2.63
C LEU A 225 8.65 -0.72 4.14
N TYR A 226 7.39 -0.69 4.54
CA TYR A 226 6.94 -0.54 5.92
C TYR A 226 6.36 -1.84 6.46
N GLU A 227 6.50 -2.07 7.76
CA GLU A 227 5.66 -2.99 8.53
C GLU A 227 4.55 -2.22 9.24
N VAL A 228 3.32 -2.71 9.17
CA VAL A 228 2.17 -2.14 9.89
C VAL A 228 1.56 -3.19 10.81
N GLY A 229 1.53 -2.89 12.11
CA GLY A 229 1.00 -3.76 13.15
C GLY A 229 -0.50 -3.61 13.42
N LYS A 230 -1.03 -4.51 14.25
CA LYS A 230 -2.44 -4.46 14.73
C LYS A 230 -2.74 -3.23 15.60
N ASP A 231 -1.75 -2.74 16.35
CA ASP A 231 -1.80 -1.51 17.15
C ASP A 231 -1.73 -0.23 16.29
N GLY A 232 -1.48 -0.38 14.99
CA GLY A 232 -1.29 0.71 14.05
C GLY A 232 0.12 1.31 14.06
N ARG A 233 1.07 0.71 14.78
CA ARG A 233 2.48 1.05 14.68
C ARG A 233 2.95 0.79 13.25
N GLU A 234 3.65 1.75 12.68
CA GLU A 234 4.24 1.67 11.35
C GLU A 234 5.75 1.86 11.47
N VAL A 235 6.52 0.92 10.91
CA VAL A 235 7.98 0.93 10.99
C VAL A 235 8.54 0.84 9.58
N LEU A 236 9.36 1.81 9.18
CA LEU A 236 10.12 1.73 7.93
C LEU A 236 11.18 0.64 8.10
N ARG A 237 11.12 -0.40 7.26
CA ARG A 237 12.02 -1.56 7.32
C ARG A 237 13.14 -1.46 6.31
N ALA A 238 12.84 -1.01 5.09
CA ALA A 238 13.81 -0.98 4.01
C ALA A 238 13.47 0.07 2.96
N ILE A 239 14.49 0.50 2.22
CA ILE A 239 14.39 1.45 1.11
C ILE A 239 14.95 0.76 -0.15
N PHE A 240 14.22 0.84 -1.25
CA PHE A 240 14.68 0.33 -2.54
C PHE A 240 15.80 1.23 -3.06
N ASP A 241 16.91 0.59 -3.39
CA ASP A 241 18.10 1.18 -3.99
C ASP A 241 18.18 0.64 -5.43
N ASP A 242 18.11 1.52 -6.43
CA ASP A 242 18.06 1.12 -7.84
C ASP A 242 19.43 0.71 -8.39
N GLU A 243 20.53 1.22 -7.85
CA GLU A 243 21.90 0.80 -8.18
C GLU A 243 22.17 -0.63 -7.70
N ILE A 244 21.73 -0.98 -6.49
CA ILE A 244 21.82 -2.33 -5.94
C ILE A 244 20.71 -3.23 -6.51
N GLY A 245 19.57 -2.65 -6.90
CA GLY A 245 18.44 -3.34 -7.50
C GLY A 245 17.54 -4.07 -6.51
N LYS A 246 17.52 -3.68 -5.22
CA LYS A 246 16.65 -4.29 -4.19
C LYS A 246 16.38 -3.36 -3.00
N PHE A 247 15.49 -3.81 -2.12
CA PHE A 247 15.28 -3.15 -0.83
C PHE A 247 16.44 -3.42 0.12
N VAL A 248 17.07 -2.35 0.61
CA VAL A 248 18.14 -2.40 1.62
C VAL A 248 17.52 -2.14 2.99
N SER A 249 17.70 -3.09 3.92
CA SER A 249 17.19 -2.95 5.28
C SER A 249 17.84 -1.76 5.99
N ILE A 250 17.02 -0.90 6.60
CA ILE A 250 17.49 0.23 7.40
C ILE A 250 17.53 -0.09 8.89
N ILE A 251 16.90 -1.17 9.32
CA ILE A 251 16.98 -1.70 10.68
C ILE A 251 17.69 -3.06 10.60
N LYS A 252 18.81 -3.21 11.31
CA LYS A 252 19.52 -4.49 11.50
C LYS A 252 19.16 -5.08 12.85
#